data_AF-A0A9P7BZY8-F1
#
_entry.id   AF-A0A9P7BZY8-F1
#
_cell.length_a   1.000
_cell.length_b   1.000
_cell.length_c   1.000
_cell.angle_alpha   90.00
_cell.angle_beta   90.00
_cell.angle_gamma   90.00
#
_symmetry.space_group_name_H-M   'P 1'
#
loop_
_entity.id
_entity.type
_entity.pdbx_description
1 polymer ?
#
loop_
_entity_poly.entity_id
_entity_poly.type
_entity_poly.pdbx_seq_one_letter_code
_entity_poly.pdbx_strand_id
1 'polypeptide(L)'
;MAHDVELESTSQSVAPFAGAISYLRFDTRKGNALLIQVRNADGRSMPFGAQVKDEQGQPVGMVSQGGRLYVRSEQNQGRLLVEWGAGADQRCTIDYQVPAGADASKTGFIPLEAACR
;
A
#
# COMPACT_ATOMS: atom_id res chain seq x y z
N MET A 1 5.74 -19.62 -4.45
CA MET A 1 4.46 -18.90 -4.65
C MET A 1 4.82 -17.51 -5.20
N ALA A 2 3.95 -16.84 -5.93
CA ALA A 2 4.21 -15.46 -6.35
C ALA A 2 4.05 -14.54 -5.13
N HIS A 3 5.05 -13.73 -4.81
CA HIS A 3 5.04 -12.79 -3.68
C HIS A 3 4.92 -11.32 -4.16
N ASP A 4 5.03 -11.14 -5.46
CA ASP A 4 5.01 -9.89 -6.22
C ASP A 4 3.66 -9.64 -6.92
N VAL A 5 2.63 -10.46 -6.66
CA VAL A 5 1.29 -10.31 -7.22
C VAL A 5 0.24 -10.38 -6.12
N GLU A 6 -0.75 -9.49 -6.18
CA GLU A 6 -1.91 -9.44 -5.28
C GLU A 6 -3.21 -9.35 -6.09
N LEU A 7 -4.29 -9.91 -5.54
CA LEU A 7 -5.64 -9.77 -6.10
C LEU A 7 -6.28 -8.49 -5.54
N GLU A 8 -6.87 -7.67 -6.40
CA GLU A 8 -7.60 -6.47 -5.94
C GLU A 8 -8.91 -6.84 -5.21
N SER A 9 -9.48 -7.98 -5.56
CA SER A 9 -10.57 -8.63 -4.83
C SER A 9 -10.34 -10.14 -4.80
N THR A 10 -10.66 -10.77 -3.68
CA THR A 10 -10.54 -12.23 -3.51
C THR A 10 -11.88 -12.95 -3.64
N SER A 11 -12.98 -12.23 -3.83
CA SER A 11 -14.32 -12.79 -3.90
C SER A 11 -15.22 -12.00 -4.85
N GLN A 12 -16.02 -12.73 -5.63
CA GLN A 12 -17.08 -12.18 -6.46
C GLN A 12 -18.30 -13.10 -6.38
N SER A 13 -19.48 -12.50 -6.31
CA SER A 13 -20.76 -13.22 -6.28
C SER A 13 -21.58 -12.84 -7.50
N VAL A 14 -22.14 -13.84 -8.18
CA VAL A 14 -22.98 -13.67 -9.38
C VAL A 14 -24.20 -14.59 -9.32
N ALA A 15 -25.30 -14.18 -9.94
CA ALA A 15 -26.54 -14.95 -10.01
C ALA A 15 -26.95 -15.20 -11.48
N PRO A 16 -26.41 -16.24 -12.13
CA PRO A 16 -26.73 -16.55 -13.52
C PRO A 16 -28.08 -17.26 -13.69
N PHE A 17 -28.69 -17.10 -14.87
CA PHE A 17 -29.86 -17.88 -15.28
C PHE A 17 -29.50 -19.35 -15.57
N ALA A 18 -30.50 -20.22 -15.61
CA ALA A 18 -30.33 -21.62 -15.99
C ALA A 18 -29.72 -21.74 -17.40
N GLY A 19 -28.61 -22.48 -17.51
CA GLY A 19 -27.88 -22.70 -18.76
C GLY A 19 -26.87 -21.60 -19.13
N ALA A 20 -26.70 -20.56 -18.31
CA ALA A 20 -25.71 -19.52 -18.58
C ALA A 20 -24.29 -19.95 -18.19
N ILE A 21 -23.30 -19.46 -18.95
CA ILE A 21 -21.87 -19.58 -18.65
C ILE A 21 -21.39 -18.19 -18.16
N SER A 22 -20.86 -18.13 -16.95
CA SER A 22 -20.37 -16.88 -16.35
C SER A 22 -18.84 -16.82 -16.38
N TYR A 23 -18.31 -15.73 -16.93
CA TYR A 23 -16.89 -15.38 -16.81
C TYR A 23 -16.71 -14.37 -15.66
N LEU A 24 -15.81 -14.68 -14.74
CA LEU A 24 -15.44 -13.79 -13.63
C LEU A 24 -14.00 -13.33 -13.81
N ARG A 25 -13.80 -12.02 -13.78
CA ARG A 25 -12.48 -11.39 -13.88
C ARG A 25 -12.05 -10.93 -12.50
N PHE A 26 -10.91 -11.43 -12.04
CA PHE A 26 -10.25 -10.96 -10.84
C PHE A 26 -9.02 -10.15 -11.26
N ASP A 27 -9.06 -8.85 -11.00
CA ASP A 27 -7.94 -7.97 -11.29
C ASP A 27 -6.79 -8.22 -10.31
N THR A 28 -5.57 -8.07 -10.82
CA THR A 28 -4.35 -8.28 -10.05
C THR A 28 -3.45 -7.06 -10.15
N ARG A 29 -2.74 -6.78 -9.07
CA ARG A 29 -1.70 -5.76 -9.01
C ARG A 29 -0.35 -6.42 -8.79
N LYS A 30 0.62 -6.06 -9.63
CA LYS A 30 2.01 -6.51 -9.47
C LYS A 30 2.81 -5.51 -8.63
N GLY A 31 3.92 -5.97 -8.08
CA GLY A 31 4.87 -5.15 -7.34
C GLY A 31 5.19 -5.71 -5.95
N ASN A 32 6.18 -5.10 -5.32
CA ASN A 32 6.63 -5.42 -3.97
C ASN A 32 5.56 -5.00 -2.95
N ALA A 33 5.17 -5.92 -2.07
CA ALA A 33 4.43 -5.59 -0.87
C ALA A 33 5.37 -4.93 0.15
N LEU A 34 5.12 -3.67 0.48
CA LEU A 34 5.90 -2.90 1.43
C LEU A 34 5.06 -2.66 2.69
N LEU A 35 5.62 -2.98 3.85
CA LEU A 35 5.05 -2.58 5.14
C LEU A 35 5.95 -1.52 5.76
N ILE A 36 5.51 -0.27 5.71
CA ILE A 36 6.33 0.88 6.11
C ILE A 36 5.88 1.36 7.49
N GLN A 37 6.79 1.36 8.45
CA GLN A 37 6.62 2.00 9.74
C GLN A 37 6.97 3.48 9.61
N VAL A 38 6.00 4.36 9.84
CA VAL A 38 6.17 5.80 9.69
C VAL A 38 6.22 6.49 11.04
N ARG A 39 7.15 7.42 11.17
CA ARG A 39 7.24 8.35 12.31
C ARG A 39 7.26 9.78 11.80
N ASN A 40 6.58 10.70 12.48
CA ASN A 40 6.70 12.11 12.20
C ASN A 40 8.06 12.67 12.70
N ALA A 41 8.39 13.91 12.35
CA ALA A 41 9.61 14.58 12.79
C ALA A 41 9.75 14.66 14.33
N ASP A 42 8.63 14.69 15.06
CA ASP A 42 8.57 14.70 16.53
C ASP A 42 8.60 13.29 17.16
N GLY A 43 8.79 12.23 16.36
CA GLY A 43 8.79 10.83 16.81
C GLY A 43 7.41 10.22 17.10
N ARG A 44 6.32 10.97 16.92
CA ARG A 44 4.92 10.51 17.05
C ARG A 44 4.51 9.65 15.85
N SER A 45 3.61 8.70 16.11
CA SER A 45 3.01 7.86 15.06
C SER A 45 2.06 8.67 14.18
N MET A 46 1.98 8.29 12.91
CA MET A 46 1.00 8.84 11.99
C MET A 46 -0.45 8.55 12.42
N PRO A 47 -1.41 9.46 12.16
CA PRO A 47 -2.81 9.22 12.48
C PRO A 47 -3.36 7.98 11.78
N PHE A 48 -4.10 7.16 12.52
CA PHE A 48 -4.86 6.06 11.93
C PHE A 48 -5.87 6.59 10.91
N GLY A 49 -6.00 5.93 9.77
CA GLY A 49 -6.92 6.31 8.71
C GLY A 49 -6.37 7.35 7.73
N ALA A 50 -5.15 7.87 7.93
CA ALA A 50 -4.54 8.81 6.99
C ALA A 50 -4.38 8.16 5.60
N GLN A 51 -4.84 8.85 4.55
CA GLN A 51 -4.78 8.35 3.18
C GLN A 51 -3.36 8.47 2.64
N VAL A 52 -2.89 7.45 1.93
CA VAL A 52 -1.57 7.42 1.30
C VAL A 52 -1.76 7.45 -0.21
N LYS A 53 -1.08 8.39 -0.87
CA LYS A 53 -1.08 8.57 -2.32
C LYS A 53 0.32 8.41 -2.90
N ASP A 54 0.40 7.96 -4.14
CA ASP A 54 1.65 7.97 -4.90
C ASP A 54 1.94 9.34 -5.54
N GLU A 55 3.03 9.43 -6.30
CA GLU A 55 3.45 10.64 -7.01
C GLU A 55 2.45 11.09 -8.09
N GLN A 56 1.60 10.18 -8.57
CA GLN A 56 0.54 10.46 -9.54
C GLN A 56 -0.75 10.92 -8.84
N GLY A 57 -0.76 10.98 -7.50
CA GLY A 57 -1.92 11.36 -6.69
C GLY A 57 -2.95 10.25 -6.55
N GLN A 58 -2.65 9.02 -6.96
CA GLN A 58 -3.56 7.89 -6.82
C GLN A 58 -3.52 7.37 -5.39
N PRO A 59 -4.67 7.04 -4.77
CA PRO A 59 -4.69 6.41 -3.46
C PRO A 59 -4.11 4.99 -3.56
N VAL A 60 -3.04 4.73 -2.82
CA VAL A 60 -2.31 3.45 -2.83
C VAL A 60 -2.35 2.72 -1.50
N GLY A 61 -2.89 3.35 -0.46
CA GLY A 61 -3.03 2.73 0.84
C GLY A 61 -3.57 3.67 1.91
N MET A 62 -3.47 3.21 3.16
CA MET A 62 -3.90 3.94 4.34
C MET A 62 -2.99 3.62 5.52
N VAL A 63 -2.82 4.58 6.42
CA VAL A 63 -2.13 4.35 7.70
C VAL A 63 -3.03 3.54 8.63
N SER A 64 -2.54 2.38 9.03
CA SER A 64 -3.10 1.49 10.03
C SER A 64 -2.52 1.75 11.43
N GLN A 65 -2.94 0.92 12.39
CA GLN A 65 -2.55 1.06 13.79
C GLN A 65 -1.03 1.07 14.00
N GLY A 66 -0.57 1.88 14.96
CA GLY A 66 0.85 2.04 15.26
C GLY A 66 1.63 2.88 14.24
N GLY A 67 0.96 3.55 13.30
CA GLY A 67 1.63 4.39 12.29
C GLY A 67 2.25 3.57 11.17
N ARG A 68 1.68 2.40 10.84
CA ARG A 68 2.14 1.52 9.77
C ARG A 68 1.28 1.70 8.54
N LEU A 69 1.86 1.68 7.36
CA LEU A 69 1.10 1.63 6.11
C LEU A 69 1.56 0.47 5.24
N TYR A 70 0.61 -0.12 4.52
CA TYR A 70 0.86 -1.14 3.52
C TYR A 70 0.68 -0.53 2.13
N VAL A 71 1.66 -0.70 1.26
CA VAL A 71 1.61 -0.25 -0.14
C VAL A 71 2.22 -1.32 -1.02
N ARG A 72 1.59 -1.57 -2.17
CA ARG A 72 2.18 -2.40 -3.23
C ARG A 72 2.74 -1.50 -4.33
N SER A 73 4.05 -1.59 -4.55
CA SER A 73 4.75 -0.76 -5.55
C SER A 73 5.54 -1.60 -6.54
N GLU A 74 5.39 -1.28 -7.83
CA GLU A 74 6.23 -1.83 -8.89
C GLU A 74 7.63 -1.22 -8.91
N GLN A 75 7.81 -0.08 -8.23
CA GLN A 75 9.07 0.63 -8.15
C GLN A 75 9.85 0.23 -6.89
N ASN A 76 11.17 0.13 -7.01
CA ASN A 76 12.06 -0.12 -5.87
C ASN A 76 12.34 1.14 -5.05
N GLN A 77 11.89 2.30 -5.49
CA GLN A 77 11.97 3.55 -4.74
C GLN A 77 10.86 4.49 -5.21
N GLY A 78 10.50 5.45 -4.38
CA GLY A 78 9.55 6.48 -4.76
C GLY A 78 9.12 7.34 -3.58
N ARG A 79 8.22 8.26 -3.86
CA ARG A 79 7.61 9.13 -2.85
C ARG A 79 6.14 8.79 -2.64
N LEU A 80 5.71 8.88 -1.38
CA LEU A 80 4.34 8.77 -0.95
C LEU A 80 3.91 10.06 -0.26
N LEU A 81 2.69 10.49 -0.54
CA LEU A 81 2.03 11.60 0.14
C LEU A 81 1.03 11.02 1.14
N VAL A 82 1.18 11.36 2.42
CA VAL A 82 0.25 10.95 3.48
C VAL A 82 -0.58 12.15 3.90
N GLU A 83 -1.90 12.05 3.80
CA GLU A 83 -2.84 13.14 4.10
C GLU A 83 -3.87 12.67 5.11
N TRP A 84 -4.06 13.43 6.19
CA TRP A 84 -5.10 13.17 7.21
C TRP A 84 -6.10 14.32 7.36
N GLY A 85 -5.97 15.36 6.54
CA GLY A 85 -6.87 16.49 6.48
C GLY A 85 -6.58 17.41 5.29
N ALA A 86 -7.27 18.53 5.20
CA ALA A 86 -7.18 19.46 4.08
C ALA A 86 -6.11 20.57 4.28
N GLY A 87 -5.62 20.75 5.51
CA GLY A 87 -4.60 21.74 5.84
C GLY A 87 -3.23 21.38 5.26
N ALA A 88 -2.40 22.40 5.01
CA ALA A 88 -1.03 22.20 4.54
C ALA A 88 -0.15 21.49 5.58
N ASP A 89 -0.51 21.63 6.86
CA ASP A 89 0.06 20.97 8.03
C ASP A 89 -0.56 19.58 8.29
N GLN A 90 -1.58 19.19 7.54
CA GLN A 90 -2.30 17.92 7.67
C GLN A 90 -1.88 16.88 6.62
N ARG A 91 -0.67 17.06 6.08
CA ARG A 91 -0.05 16.17 5.11
C ARG A 91 1.46 16.14 5.32
N CYS A 92 2.09 15.05 4.89
CA CYS A 92 3.54 14.93 4.86
C CYS A 92 3.98 13.96 3.76
N THR A 93 5.27 14.00 3.44
CA THR A 93 5.86 13.17 2.39
C THR A 93 6.81 12.13 2.98
N ILE A 94 6.83 10.97 2.35
CA ILE A 94 7.67 9.83 2.73
C ILE A 94 8.40 9.36 1.48
N ASP A 95 9.72 9.35 1.52
CA ASP A 95 10.53 8.69 0.50
C ASP A 95 10.82 7.25 0.99
N TYR A 96 10.64 6.26 0.12
CA TYR A 96 10.98 4.86 0.42
C TYR A 96 11.98 4.32 -0.60
N GLN A 97 12.78 3.36 -0.15
CA GLN A 97 13.70 2.60 -0.98
C GLN A 97 13.73 1.15 -0.51
N VAL A 98 13.53 0.23 -1.46
CA VAL A 98 13.59 -1.21 -1.25
C VAL A 98 15.05 -1.64 -1.29
N PRO A 99 15.59 -2.24 -0.21
CA PRO A 99 16.97 -2.70 -0.17
C PRO A 99 17.27 -3.75 -1.26
N ALA A 100 18.46 -3.71 -1.82
CA ALA A 100 18.90 -4.72 -2.76
C ALA A 100 18.95 -6.11 -2.08
N GLY A 101 18.28 -7.10 -2.69
CA GLY A 101 18.16 -8.44 -2.11
C GLY A 101 17.10 -8.59 -1.03
N ALA A 102 16.26 -7.58 -0.81
CA ALA A 102 15.07 -7.73 0.02
C ALA A 102 14.15 -8.82 -0.56
N ASP A 103 13.77 -9.77 0.29
CA ASP A 103 13.02 -10.95 -0.13
C ASP A 103 11.69 -11.01 0.64
N ALA A 104 10.59 -10.74 -0.06
CA ALA A 104 9.25 -10.83 0.48
C ALA A 104 8.78 -12.29 0.68
N SER A 105 9.52 -13.31 0.22
CA SER A 105 9.07 -14.71 0.26
C SER A 105 8.91 -15.28 1.67
N LYS A 106 9.69 -14.78 2.63
CA LYS A 106 9.67 -15.27 4.02
C LYS A 106 8.52 -14.71 4.84
N THR A 107 8.16 -13.45 4.61
CA THR A 107 7.20 -12.68 5.44
C THR A 107 5.95 -12.26 4.69
N GLY A 108 5.91 -12.40 3.37
CA GLY A 108 4.84 -11.92 2.49
C GLY A 108 4.94 -10.43 2.13
N PHE A 109 5.81 -9.67 2.79
CA PHE A 109 6.07 -8.25 2.56
C PHE A 109 7.48 -7.86 3.02
N ILE A 110 7.97 -6.72 2.53
CA ILE A 110 9.26 -6.14 2.88
C ILE A 110 9.03 -5.07 3.95
N PRO A 111 9.56 -5.23 5.18
CA PRO A 111 9.46 -4.21 6.21
C PRO A 111 10.41 -3.05 5.91
N LEU A 112 9.92 -1.82 6.05
CA LEU A 112 10.69 -0.58 5.90
C LEU A 112 10.39 0.37 7.06
N GLU A 113 11.34 1.26 7.35
CA GLU A 113 11.12 2.40 8.23
C GLU A 113 11.32 3.69 7.43
N ALA A 114 10.46 4.67 7.65
CA ALA A 114 10.58 5.97 7.00
C ALA A 114 10.09 7.11 7.90
N ALA A 115 10.69 8.28 7.72
CA ALA A 115 10.31 9.50 8.42
C ALA A 115 9.39 10.34 7.52
N CYS A 116 8.31 10.87 8.09
CA CYS A 116 7.46 11.83 7.40
C CYS A 116 8.05 13.24 7.53
N ARG A 117 8.22 13.90 6.39
CA ARG A 117 8.73 15.27 6.26
C ARG A 117 7.65 16.22 5.77
#